data_AF-A0A1Q4F3Y7-F1
#
_entry.id   AF-A0A1Q4F3Y7-F1
#
_cell.length_a   1.000
_cell.length_b   1.000
_cell.length_c   1.000
_cell.angle_alpha   90.00
_cell.angle_beta   90.00
_cell.angle_gamma   90.00
#
_symmetry.space_group_name_H-M   'P 1'
#
loop_
_entity.id
_entity.type
_entity.pdbx_description
1 polymer ?
#
loop_
_entity_poly.entity_id
_entity_poly.type
_entity_poly.pdbx_seq_one_letter_code
_entity_poly.pdbx_strand_id
1 'polypeptide(L)'
;MSTNPFSERDSDRHAIWDMLVYRDIMAFLQGDWSIVAGDFIEDGFIGIDAGRIGNPDAWRLGFPTLKAYRDEWLRQAGEFKTLAWGEDIEAAMFRVTVLRDIEIKENVAVVHKKFFGNILKADGGRLPMSWQTLYYCRKVNQAWKITGFTGYMPHFLADAHQPGELIKFPQNATQHRTAGPYSPVLEVDRGRLVVLSGQAAIDPDGNVVGDTIEEQAAYTMDNCLRQLKSAGCGFNDVFKVNVYLRNLEDWPRFNEIYRAYFTDRLPVRTALKAGLLMNLLIEIEMWGVKS
;
A
#
# COMPACT_ATOMS: atom_id res chain seq x y z
N MET A 1 2.55 -0.20 -26.99
CA MET A 1 3.24 -1.48 -26.68
C MET A 1 4.22 -1.26 -25.55
N SER A 2 4.07 -2.02 -24.46
CA SER A 2 5.08 -2.01 -23.39
C SER A 2 6.31 -2.78 -23.86
N THR A 3 7.48 -2.15 -23.74
CA THR A 3 8.75 -2.73 -24.17
C THR A 3 9.28 -3.64 -23.07
N ASN A 4 9.80 -4.81 -23.43
CA ASN A 4 10.47 -5.70 -22.48
C ASN A 4 11.61 -4.92 -21.80
N PRO A 5 11.62 -4.79 -20.46
CA PRO A 5 12.61 -3.99 -19.74
C PRO A 5 13.99 -4.67 -19.67
N PHE A 6 14.08 -5.96 -20.02
CA PHE A 6 15.33 -6.69 -20.07
C PHE A 6 15.86 -6.68 -21.51
N SER A 7 17.14 -6.33 -21.68
CA SER A 7 17.77 -6.38 -23.00
C SER A 7 17.83 -7.81 -23.53
N GLU A 8 17.85 -7.99 -24.85
CA GLU A 8 18.05 -9.31 -25.49
C GLU A 8 19.37 -9.99 -25.07
N ARG A 9 20.35 -9.24 -24.57
CA ARG A 9 21.62 -9.78 -24.01
C ARG A 9 21.42 -10.49 -22.67
N ASP A 10 20.38 -10.17 -21.92
CA ASP A 10 19.92 -10.93 -20.75
C ASP A 10 18.81 -11.89 -21.21
N SER A 11 19.22 -12.89 -21.99
CA SER A 11 18.30 -13.78 -22.70
C SER A 11 17.34 -14.52 -21.76
N ASP A 12 17.78 -14.81 -20.53
CA ASP A 12 16.96 -15.52 -19.55
C ASP A 12 15.85 -14.63 -18.98
N ARG A 13 16.18 -13.43 -18.47
CA ARG A 13 15.16 -12.52 -17.96
C ARG A 13 14.24 -12.01 -19.06
N HIS A 14 14.78 -11.80 -20.26
CA HIS A 14 13.99 -11.42 -21.43
C HIS A 14 12.95 -12.50 -21.76
N ALA A 15 13.37 -13.77 -21.87
CA ALA A 15 12.46 -14.88 -22.17
C ALA A 15 11.41 -15.12 -21.07
N ILE A 16 11.80 -14.95 -19.79
CA ILE A 16 10.86 -15.04 -18.65
C ILE A 16 9.82 -13.92 -18.72
N TRP A 17 10.22 -12.69 -19.04
CA TRP A 17 9.29 -11.58 -19.19
C TRP A 17 8.32 -11.80 -20.36
N ASP A 18 8.82 -12.28 -21.50
CA ASP A 18 7.96 -12.59 -22.65
C ASP A 18 6.92 -13.68 -22.32
N MET A 19 7.34 -14.70 -21.55
CA MET A 19 6.47 -15.77 -21.06
C MET A 19 5.40 -15.23 -20.10
N LEU A 20 5.83 -14.61 -19.00
CA LEU A 20 4.95 -14.25 -17.88
C LEU A 20 4.27 -12.89 -18.01
N VAL A 21 4.65 -12.05 -18.96
CA VAL A 21 4.00 -10.74 -19.19
C VAL A 21 3.37 -10.70 -20.56
N TYR A 22 4.17 -10.74 -21.63
CA TYR A 22 3.64 -10.52 -22.96
C TYR A 22 2.67 -11.62 -23.40
N ARG A 23 3.12 -12.88 -23.46
CA ARG A 23 2.27 -14.01 -23.88
C ARG A 23 1.09 -14.23 -22.93
N ASP A 24 1.32 -14.15 -21.63
CA ASP A 24 0.24 -14.30 -20.63
C ASP A 24 -0.85 -13.23 -20.77
N ILE A 25 -0.50 -11.94 -20.91
CA ILE A 25 -1.48 -10.86 -21.10
C ILE A 25 -2.26 -11.08 -22.41
N MET A 26 -1.56 -11.38 -23.51
CA MET A 26 -2.20 -11.62 -24.80
C MET A 26 -3.15 -12.80 -24.76
N ALA A 27 -2.70 -13.92 -24.20
CA ALA A 27 -3.51 -15.11 -24.01
C ALA A 27 -4.75 -14.80 -23.17
N PHE A 28 -4.59 -14.08 -22.06
CA PHE A 28 -5.70 -13.76 -21.15
C PHE A 28 -6.74 -12.86 -21.82
N LEU A 29 -6.31 -11.79 -22.49
CA LEU A 29 -7.20 -10.90 -23.23
C LEU A 29 -7.91 -11.62 -24.38
N GLN A 30 -7.22 -12.57 -25.03
CA GLN A 30 -7.78 -13.41 -26.10
C GLN A 30 -8.56 -14.61 -25.56
N GLY A 31 -8.51 -14.90 -24.25
CA GLY A 31 -9.09 -16.10 -23.64
C GLY A 31 -8.64 -17.39 -24.33
N ASP A 32 -7.40 -17.43 -24.83
CA ASP A 32 -6.84 -18.54 -25.59
C ASP A 32 -5.66 -19.16 -24.83
N TRP A 33 -5.94 -20.27 -24.17
CA TRP A 33 -4.92 -21.02 -23.42
C TRP A 33 -3.84 -21.62 -24.32
N SER A 34 -4.11 -21.89 -25.60
CA SER A 34 -3.16 -22.56 -26.48
C SER A 34 -1.85 -21.79 -26.65
N ILE A 35 -1.91 -20.46 -26.50
CA ILE A 35 -0.77 -19.53 -26.55
C ILE A 35 0.23 -19.79 -25.42
N VAL A 36 -0.25 -20.17 -24.24
CA VAL A 36 0.58 -20.39 -23.03
C VAL A 36 0.65 -21.85 -22.61
N ALA A 37 -0.09 -22.76 -23.25
CA ALA A 37 -0.13 -24.18 -22.87
C ALA A 37 1.28 -24.81 -22.83
N GLY A 38 2.15 -24.40 -23.75
CA GLY A 38 3.53 -24.85 -23.80
C GLY A 38 4.44 -24.27 -22.71
N ASP A 39 4.02 -23.23 -21.98
CA ASP A 39 4.85 -22.55 -20.97
C ASP A 39 4.86 -23.25 -19.61
N PHE A 40 4.16 -24.38 -19.44
CA PHE A 40 4.05 -25.10 -18.18
C PHE A 40 4.76 -26.47 -18.19
N ILE A 41 5.24 -26.90 -17.03
CA ILE A 41 5.54 -28.30 -16.74
C ILE A 41 4.35 -28.86 -15.98
N GLU A 42 3.66 -29.85 -16.56
CA GLU A 42 2.47 -30.45 -15.95
C GLU A 42 2.81 -31.37 -14.78
N ASP A 43 3.89 -32.14 -14.90
CA ASP A 43 4.34 -33.04 -13.84
C ASP A 43 4.76 -32.26 -12.59
N GLY A 44 4.15 -32.57 -11.46
CA GLY A 44 4.37 -31.89 -10.18
C GLY A 44 3.82 -30.46 -10.09
N PHE A 45 3.02 -30.00 -11.05
CA PHE A 45 2.45 -28.65 -11.00
C PHE A 45 1.51 -28.46 -9.80
N ILE A 46 1.74 -27.39 -9.04
CA ILE A 46 0.81 -26.91 -8.00
C ILE A 46 0.69 -25.38 -8.02
N GLY A 47 -0.50 -24.89 -7.69
CA GLY A 47 -0.76 -23.48 -7.44
C GLY A 47 -1.34 -23.28 -6.04
N ILE A 48 -0.68 -22.43 -5.26
CA ILE A 48 -1.17 -21.96 -3.96
C ILE A 48 -1.99 -20.69 -4.19
N ASP A 49 -3.22 -20.68 -3.68
CA ASP A 49 -4.08 -19.52 -3.65
C ASP A 49 -3.96 -18.83 -2.28
N ALA A 50 -3.44 -17.61 -2.29
CA ALA A 50 -3.33 -16.80 -1.09
C ALA A 50 -4.63 -16.06 -0.73
N GLY A 51 -5.64 -16.06 -1.59
CA GLY A 51 -6.95 -15.45 -1.33
C GLY A 51 -6.91 -13.94 -1.05
N ARG A 52 -5.85 -13.24 -1.49
CA ARG A 52 -5.53 -11.84 -1.13
C ARG A 52 -5.32 -11.61 0.36
N ILE A 53 -4.94 -12.67 1.09
CA ILE A 53 -4.66 -12.62 2.53
C ILE A 53 -3.14 -12.63 2.72
N GLY A 54 -2.62 -11.69 3.52
CA GLY A 54 -1.19 -11.59 3.80
C GLY A 54 -0.64 -12.69 4.74
N ASN A 55 -1.53 -13.40 5.46
CA ASN A 55 -1.16 -14.49 6.37
C ASN A 55 -1.00 -15.83 5.63
N PRO A 56 0.22 -16.41 5.56
CA PRO A 56 0.47 -17.69 4.90
C PRO A 56 -0.32 -18.88 5.47
N ASP A 57 -0.69 -18.85 6.75
CA ASP A 57 -1.48 -19.94 7.37
C ASP A 57 -2.89 -20.06 6.76
N ALA A 58 -3.39 -18.99 6.13
CA ALA A 58 -4.68 -18.95 5.46
C ALA A 58 -4.62 -19.44 4.00
N TRP A 59 -3.43 -19.59 3.44
CA TRP A 59 -3.27 -19.97 2.03
C TRP A 59 -3.66 -21.42 1.83
N ARG A 60 -4.16 -21.75 0.63
CA ARG A 60 -4.68 -23.06 0.32
C ARG A 60 -4.07 -23.58 -0.97
N LEU A 61 -3.97 -24.90 -1.08
CA LEU A 61 -3.72 -25.57 -2.36
C LEU A 61 -4.97 -25.40 -3.24
N GLY A 62 -5.10 -24.24 -3.89
CA GLY A 62 -6.24 -23.90 -4.73
C GLY A 62 -6.21 -24.63 -6.07
N PHE A 63 -5.00 -24.92 -6.57
CA PHE A 63 -4.80 -25.53 -7.89
C PHE A 63 -3.91 -26.77 -7.76
N PRO A 64 -4.49 -27.95 -7.46
CA PRO A 64 -3.72 -29.17 -7.28
C PRO A 64 -3.18 -29.77 -8.59
N THR A 65 -3.62 -29.25 -9.75
CA THR A 65 -3.18 -29.70 -11.09
C THR A 65 -3.16 -28.52 -12.07
N LEU A 66 -2.39 -28.65 -13.15
CA LEU A 66 -2.38 -27.67 -14.24
C LEU A 66 -3.77 -27.52 -14.89
N LYS A 67 -4.51 -28.62 -15.03
CA LYS A 67 -5.88 -28.61 -15.55
C LYS A 67 -6.80 -27.74 -14.69
N ALA A 68 -6.75 -27.90 -13.36
CA ALA A 68 -7.57 -27.09 -12.45
C ALA A 68 -7.25 -25.60 -12.57
N TYR A 69 -5.97 -25.25 -12.68
CA TYR A 69 -5.55 -23.87 -12.92
C TYR A 69 -6.04 -23.33 -14.26
N ARG A 70 -5.86 -24.09 -15.35
CA ARG A 70 -6.33 -23.72 -16.69
C ARG A 70 -7.83 -23.44 -16.72
N ASP A 71 -8.62 -24.33 -16.14
CA ASP A 71 -10.09 -24.23 -16.20
C ASP A 71 -10.56 -22.97 -15.45
N GLU A 72 -9.94 -22.63 -14.31
CA GLU A 72 -10.21 -21.38 -13.59
C GLU A 72 -9.69 -20.14 -14.33
N TRP A 73 -8.50 -20.21 -14.92
CA TRP A 73 -7.93 -19.11 -15.71
C TRP A 73 -8.84 -18.77 -16.91
N LEU A 74 -9.38 -19.79 -17.59
CA LEU A 74 -10.32 -19.60 -18.72
C LEU A 74 -11.65 -19.00 -18.26
N ARG A 75 -12.15 -19.40 -17.07
CA ARG A 75 -13.34 -18.79 -16.46
C ARG A 75 -13.11 -17.30 -16.20
N GLN A 76 -12.00 -16.94 -15.56
CA GLN A 76 -11.63 -15.55 -15.27
C GLN A 76 -11.44 -14.71 -16.54
N ALA A 77 -10.76 -15.26 -17.56
CA ALA A 77 -10.60 -14.60 -18.85
C ALA A 77 -11.95 -14.36 -19.54
N GLY A 78 -12.85 -15.35 -19.48
CA GLY A 78 -14.21 -15.25 -19.99
C GLY A 78 -15.00 -14.12 -19.32
N GLU A 79 -14.98 -14.05 -17.99
CA GLU A 79 -15.62 -12.98 -17.22
C GLU A 79 -15.02 -11.60 -17.54
N PHE A 80 -13.70 -11.50 -17.60
CA PHE A 80 -13.00 -10.26 -17.88
C PHE A 80 -13.39 -9.67 -19.25
N LYS A 81 -13.59 -10.53 -20.27
CA LYS A 81 -14.05 -10.12 -21.61
C LYS A 81 -15.46 -9.54 -21.64
N THR A 82 -16.30 -9.86 -20.65
CA THR A 82 -17.66 -9.30 -20.57
C THR A 82 -17.68 -7.87 -20.06
N LEU A 83 -16.57 -7.39 -19.49
CA LEU A 83 -16.45 -6.05 -18.95
C LEU A 83 -16.21 -5.02 -20.05
N ALA A 84 -16.84 -3.85 -19.91
CA ALA A 84 -16.64 -2.71 -20.78
C ALA A 84 -15.59 -1.75 -20.19
N TRP A 85 -14.58 -1.41 -20.99
CA TRP A 85 -13.43 -0.60 -20.59
C TRP A 85 -13.52 0.82 -21.15
N GLY A 86 -13.11 1.80 -20.35
CA GLY A 86 -13.06 3.21 -20.73
C GLY A 86 -11.70 3.64 -21.30
N GLU A 87 -10.78 2.69 -21.45
CA GLU A 87 -9.45 2.89 -22.02
C GLU A 87 -9.03 1.66 -22.84
N ASP A 88 -7.91 1.75 -23.57
CA ASP A 88 -7.30 0.61 -24.25
C ASP A 88 -6.87 -0.44 -23.21
N ILE A 89 -7.59 -1.56 -23.20
CA ILE A 89 -7.40 -2.61 -22.20
C ILE A 89 -6.06 -3.32 -22.32
N GLU A 90 -5.52 -3.44 -23.53
CA GLU A 90 -4.20 -4.05 -23.73
C GLU A 90 -3.12 -3.16 -23.12
N ALA A 91 -3.13 -1.87 -23.49
CA ALA A 91 -2.21 -0.89 -22.93
C ALA A 91 -2.34 -0.77 -21.40
N ALA A 92 -3.58 -0.82 -20.88
CA ALA A 92 -3.85 -0.80 -19.46
C ALA A 92 -3.27 -2.02 -18.74
N MET A 93 -3.49 -3.23 -19.26
CA MET A 93 -2.96 -4.47 -18.68
C MET A 93 -1.43 -4.47 -18.60
N PHE A 94 -0.75 -3.99 -19.64
CA PHE A 94 0.70 -3.82 -19.59
C PHE A 94 1.13 -2.74 -18.59
N ARG A 95 0.42 -1.62 -18.50
CA ARG A 95 0.73 -0.53 -17.56
C ARG A 95 0.61 -0.99 -16.11
N VAL A 96 -0.41 -1.78 -15.79
CA VAL A 96 -0.64 -2.26 -14.42
C VAL A 96 0.20 -3.50 -14.07
N THR A 97 0.88 -4.12 -15.04
CA THR A 97 1.70 -5.32 -14.81
C THR A 97 3.18 -4.96 -14.72
N VAL A 98 3.80 -5.31 -13.61
CA VAL A 98 5.23 -5.07 -13.36
C VAL A 98 5.92 -6.41 -13.08
N LEU A 99 7.00 -6.67 -13.80
CA LEU A 99 7.88 -7.82 -13.59
C LEU A 99 9.32 -7.33 -13.75
N ARG A 100 10.01 -7.14 -12.62
CA ARG A 100 11.40 -6.65 -12.55
C ARG A 100 12.27 -7.56 -11.69
N ASP A 101 11.70 -8.09 -10.62
CA ASP A 101 12.44 -8.91 -9.66
C ASP A 101 12.39 -10.38 -10.13
N ILE A 102 13.50 -10.83 -10.71
CA ILE A 102 13.73 -12.21 -11.16
C ILE A 102 15.01 -12.72 -10.52
N GLU A 103 14.88 -13.64 -9.57
CA GLU A 103 16.01 -14.39 -9.04
C GLU A 103 16.23 -15.62 -9.92
N ILE A 104 17.44 -15.78 -10.46
CA ILE A 104 17.84 -16.93 -11.27
C ILE A 104 19.06 -17.57 -10.61
N LYS A 105 18.98 -18.87 -10.35
CA LYS A 105 20.10 -19.71 -9.91
C LYS A 105 20.12 -20.96 -10.78
N GLU A 106 21.18 -21.10 -11.57
CA GLU A 106 21.31 -22.18 -12.56
C GLU A 106 20.07 -22.24 -13.48
N ASN A 107 19.35 -23.37 -13.49
CA ASN A 107 18.16 -23.59 -14.30
C ASN A 107 16.85 -23.40 -13.51
N VAL A 108 16.89 -22.68 -12.38
CA VAL A 108 15.72 -22.42 -11.53
C VAL A 108 15.56 -20.91 -11.37
N ALA A 109 14.31 -20.44 -11.40
CA ALA A 109 14.00 -19.04 -11.16
C ALA A 109 12.77 -18.87 -10.26
N VAL A 110 12.81 -17.82 -9.44
CA VAL A 110 11.64 -17.28 -8.74
C VAL A 110 11.34 -15.92 -9.34
N VAL A 111 10.10 -15.75 -9.80
CA VAL A 111 9.67 -14.57 -10.56
C VAL A 111 8.57 -13.84 -9.81
N HIS A 112 8.79 -12.55 -9.53
CA HIS A 112 7.82 -11.73 -8.83
C HIS A 112 7.01 -10.92 -9.84
N LYS A 113 5.83 -11.41 -10.19
CA LYS A 113 4.88 -10.69 -11.05
C LYS A 113 3.91 -9.90 -10.19
N LYS A 114 3.81 -8.60 -10.44
CA LYS A 114 3.05 -7.65 -9.66
C LYS A 114 1.97 -7.01 -10.53
N PHE A 115 0.77 -6.84 -9.97
CA PHE A 115 -0.33 -6.11 -10.58
C PHE A 115 -0.67 -4.91 -9.69
N PHE A 116 -0.38 -3.71 -10.16
CA PHE A 116 -0.52 -2.48 -9.38
C PHE A 116 -1.05 -1.33 -10.23
N GLY A 117 -2.08 -0.65 -9.73
CA GLY A 117 -2.66 0.53 -10.37
C GLY A 117 -4.17 0.39 -10.55
N ASN A 118 -4.71 1.07 -11.56
CA ASN A 118 -6.13 1.04 -11.88
C ASN A 118 -6.37 0.93 -13.39
N ILE A 119 -7.46 0.26 -13.74
CA ILE A 119 -8.00 0.21 -15.10
C ILE A 119 -9.35 0.95 -15.12
N LEU A 120 -9.51 1.88 -16.06
CA LEU A 120 -10.73 2.66 -16.26
C LEU A 120 -11.82 1.80 -16.90
N LYS A 121 -12.98 1.75 -16.25
CA LYS A 121 -14.20 1.11 -16.78
C LYS A 121 -14.99 2.10 -17.64
N ALA A 122 -15.82 1.58 -18.54
CA ALA A 122 -16.63 2.41 -19.43
C ALA A 122 -17.64 3.30 -18.70
N ASP A 123 -18.07 2.90 -17.49
CA ASP A 123 -18.95 3.67 -16.60
C ASP A 123 -18.25 4.80 -15.83
N GLY A 124 -16.95 5.01 -16.06
CA GLY A 124 -16.11 5.97 -15.35
C GLY A 124 -15.55 5.46 -14.02
N GLY A 125 -15.95 4.26 -13.59
CA GLY A 125 -15.40 3.57 -12.42
C GLY A 125 -13.97 3.10 -12.65
N ARG A 126 -13.29 2.71 -11.57
CA ARG A 126 -11.92 2.17 -11.62
C ARG A 126 -11.90 0.74 -11.07
N LEU A 127 -11.23 -0.16 -11.78
CA LEU A 127 -10.89 -1.48 -11.28
C LEU A 127 -9.49 -1.41 -10.63
N PRO A 128 -9.38 -1.49 -9.30
CA PRO A 128 -8.09 -1.52 -8.64
C PRO A 128 -7.38 -2.86 -8.88
N MET A 129 -6.11 -2.75 -9.24
CA MET A 129 -5.17 -3.86 -9.39
C MET A 129 -4.19 -3.75 -8.23
N SER A 130 -4.22 -4.69 -7.30
CA SER A 130 -3.33 -4.70 -6.11
C SER A 130 -3.12 -6.12 -5.60
N TRP A 131 -2.40 -6.90 -6.37
CA TRP A 131 -1.97 -8.24 -5.97
C TRP A 131 -0.65 -8.62 -6.64
N GLN A 132 -0.05 -9.70 -6.19
CA GLN A 132 1.17 -10.25 -6.77
C GLN A 132 1.14 -11.77 -6.81
N THR A 133 2.06 -12.34 -7.58
CA THR A 133 2.25 -13.77 -7.72
C THR A 133 3.74 -14.07 -7.79
N LEU A 134 4.16 -15.06 -7.00
CA LEU A 134 5.47 -15.69 -7.13
C LEU A 134 5.32 -16.89 -8.05
N TYR A 135 5.97 -16.85 -9.21
CA TYR A 135 6.07 -18.00 -10.09
C TYR A 135 7.36 -18.75 -9.82
N TYR A 136 7.26 -20.07 -9.79
CA TYR A 136 8.40 -20.96 -9.76
C TYR A 136 8.65 -21.45 -11.19
N CYS A 137 9.86 -21.23 -11.68
CA CYS A 137 10.21 -21.56 -13.05
C CYS A 137 11.43 -22.46 -13.12
N ARG A 138 11.47 -23.31 -14.15
CA ARG A 138 12.63 -24.13 -14.50
C ARG A 138 12.96 -24.00 -15.96
N LYS A 139 14.25 -24.02 -16.29
CA LYS A 139 14.74 -24.05 -17.66
C LYS A 139 14.88 -25.50 -18.13
N VAL A 140 14.12 -25.88 -19.16
CA VAL A 140 14.10 -27.22 -19.76
C VAL A 140 14.34 -27.08 -21.26
N ASN A 141 15.34 -27.79 -21.79
CA ASN A 141 15.71 -27.71 -23.21
C ASN A 141 15.88 -26.27 -23.71
N GLN A 142 16.58 -25.44 -22.92
CA GLN A 142 16.81 -24.00 -23.16
C GLN A 142 15.56 -23.09 -23.09
N ALA A 143 14.38 -23.61 -22.78
CA ALA A 143 13.17 -22.82 -22.59
C ALA A 143 12.78 -22.74 -21.11
N TRP A 144 12.47 -21.53 -20.63
CA TRP A 144 11.87 -21.35 -19.30
C TRP A 144 10.42 -21.85 -19.31
N LYS A 145 10.05 -22.53 -18.22
CA LYS A 145 8.70 -23.09 -18.00
C LYS A 145 8.25 -22.83 -16.57
N ILE A 146 6.96 -22.69 -16.36
CA ILE A 146 6.30 -22.53 -15.06
C ILE A 146 6.06 -23.92 -14.46
N THR A 147 6.52 -24.14 -13.25
CA THR A 147 6.31 -25.39 -12.49
C THR A 147 5.27 -25.25 -11.40
N GLY A 148 4.85 -24.03 -11.10
CA GLY A 148 3.87 -23.72 -10.08
C GLY A 148 3.91 -22.26 -9.68
N PHE A 149 3.03 -21.87 -8.76
CA PHE A 149 3.00 -20.50 -8.26
C PHE A 149 2.39 -20.40 -6.86
N THR A 150 2.67 -19.28 -6.19
CA THR A 150 1.89 -18.76 -5.08
C THR A 150 1.29 -17.43 -5.51
N GLY A 151 -0.02 -17.40 -5.69
CA GLY A 151 -0.71 -16.35 -6.41
C GLY A 151 -1.78 -15.69 -5.58
N TYR A 152 -2.35 -14.63 -6.14
CA TYR A 152 -3.36 -13.82 -5.46
C TYR A 152 -2.89 -13.30 -4.09
N MET A 153 -1.58 -13.13 -3.88
CA MET A 153 -1.07 -12.50 -2.66
C MET A 153 -1.34 -11.00 -2.72
N PRO A 154 -1.55 -10.32 -1.59
CA PRO A 154 -1.58 -8.87 -1.59
C PRO A 154 -0.24 -8.34 -2.13
N HIS A 155 -0.27 -7.33 -3.00
CA HIS A 155 0.93 -6.73 -3.62
C HIS A 155 1.90 -6.18 -2.55
N PHE A 156 1.33 -5.74 -1.44
CA PHE A 156 2.05 -5.45 -0.22
C PHE A 156 1.84 -6.66 0.71
N LEU A 157 2.88 -7.47 0.94
CA LEU A 157 2.85 -8.57 1.93
C LEU A 157 2.76 -8.06 3.39
N ALA A 158 2.46 -6.77 3.58
CA ALA A 158 2.06 -6.17 4.84
C ALA A 158 0.54 -5.89 4.93
N ASP A 159 -0.27 -6.10 3.86
CA ASP A 159 -1.63 -5.58 3.81
C ASP A 159 -2.70 -6.64 3.53
N ALA A 160 -3.27 -7.16 4.61
CA ALA A 160 -4.68 -7.56 4.64
C ALA A 160 -5.54 -6.45 5.28
N HIS A 161 -5.23 -5.18 4.99
CA HIS A 161 -6.08 -4.04 5.37
C HIS A 161 -6.41 -3.20 4.13
N GLN A 162 -7.70 -2.92 3.96
CA GLN A 162 -8.18 -2.01 2.92
C GLN A 162 -7.49 -0.65 3.05
N PRO A 163 -7.13 0.03 1.95
CA PRO A 163 -6.71 1.42 2.01
C PRO A 163 -7.88 2.27 2.54
N GLY A 164 -7.73 2.75 3.78
CA GLY A 164 -8.76 3.38 4.61
C GLY A 164 -9.50 2.32 5.44
N GLU A 165 -9.25 2.07 6.71
CA GLU A 165 -8.71 2.88 7.80
C GLU A 165 -7.88 1.97 8.70
N LEU A 166 -6.55 2.18 8.77
CA LEU A 166 -5.74 1.61 9.86
C LEU A 166 -6.14 2.17 11.23
N ILE A 167 -7.01 3.19 11.26
CA ILE A 167 -7.42 3.92 12.45
C ILE A 167 -8.94 4.06 12.41
N LYS A 168 -9.65 3.32 13.24
CA LYS A 168 -11.11 3.26 13.26
C LYS A 168 -11.68 3.90 14.52
N PHE A 169 -12.89 4.45 14.40
CA PHE A 169 -13.66 4.95 15.54
C PHE A 169 -14.60 3.87 16.07
N PRO A 170 -14.51 3.46 17.36
CA PRO A 170 -15.45 2.50 17.93
C PRO A 170 -16.87 3.07 17.98
N GLN A 171 -17.86 2.31 17.48
CA GLN A 171 -19.25 2.78 17.29
C GLN A 171 -19.92 3.36 18.56
N ASN A 172 -19.53 2.90 19.75
CA ASN A 172 -20.14 3.30 21.02
C ASN A 172 -19.27 4.30 21.83
N ALA A 173 -18.20 4.82 21.23
CA ALA A 173 -17.35 5.78 21.90
C ALA A 173 -18.05 7.14 22.01
N THR A 174 -18.04 7.71 23.21
CA THR A 174 -18.65 9.02 23.51
C THR A 174 -17.66 9.92 24.24
N GLN A 175 -17.96 11.21 24.28
CA GLN A 175 -17.06 12.23 24.81
C GLN A 175 -17.82 13.25 25.68
N HIS A 176 -17.17 13.80 26.70
CA HIS A 176 -17.75 14.82 27.56
C HIS A 176 -17.95 16.15 26.81
N ARG A 177 -18.98 16.93 27.17
CA ARG A 177 -19.36 18.17 26.48
C ARG A 177 -18.31 19.28 26.46
N THR A 178 -17.33 19.23 27.38
CA THR A 178 -16.24 20.21 27.51
C THR A 178 -14.95 19.77 26.81
N ALA A 179 -15.00 18.69 26.01
CA ALA A 179 -13.82 18.17 25.33
C ALA A 179 -13.33 19.11 24.22
N GLY A 180 -12.02 19.21 24.08
CA GLY A 180 -11.39 19.84 22.92
C GLY A 180 -11.49 18.98 21.64
N PRO A 181 -10.86 19.40 20.54
CA PRO A 181 -10.85 18.65 19.28
C PRO A 181 -9.97 17.39 19.38
N TYR A 182 -10.54 16.29 19.88
CA TYR A 182 -9.90 14.97 19.90
C TYR A 182 -10.93 13.83 19.93
N SER A 183 -10.53 12.65 19.47
CA SER A 183 -11.34 11.43 19.59
C SER A 183 -11.18 10.81 20.97
N PRO A 184 -12.25 10.33 21.65
CA PRO A 184 -12.15 9.64 22.95
C PRO A 184 -11.34 8.33 22.89
N VAL A 185 -11.46 7.58 21.80
CA VAL A 185 -10.75 6.31 21.56
C VAL A 185 -10.66 6.07 20.06
N LEU A 186 -9.58 5.41 19.63
CA LEU A 186 -9.37 4.91 18.27
C LEU A 186 -8.82 3.49 18.34
N GLU A 187 -9.27 2.62 17.45
CA GLU A 187 -8.67 1.30 17.20
C GLU A 187 -7.63 1.45 16.10
N VAL A 188 -6.42 0.94 16.33
CA VAL A 188 -5.32 1.03 15.36
C VAL A 188 -4.90 -0.37 14.94
N ASP A 189 -5.04 -0.68 13.65
CA ASP A 189 -4.65 -1.95 13.06
C ASP A 189 -3.12 -2.05 12.91
N ARG A 190 -2.60 -3.27 12.69
CA ARG A 190 -1.15 -3.56 12.66
C ARG A 190 -0.47 -2.95 11.42
N GLY A 191 -0.09 -1.67 11.50
CA GLY A 191 0.76 -1.00 10.51
C GLY A 191 2.15 -0.65 11.03
N ARG A 192 2.95 0.05 10.21
CA ARG A 192 4.26 0.54 10.65
C ARG A 192 4.08 1.79 11.49
N LEU A 193 4.47 1.73 12.76
CA LEU A 193 4.44 2.89 13.65
C LEU A 193 5.44 3.95 13.20
N VAL A 194 4.98 5.19 13.19
CA VAL A 194 5.80 6.40 13.00
C VAL A 194 5.65 7.22 14.27
N VAL A 195 6.76 7.43 14.98
CA VAL A 195 6.79 8.16 16.24
C VAL A 195 7.62 9.42 16.07
N LEU A 196 7.02 10.56 16.37
CA LEU A 196 7.65 11.87 16.30
C LEU A 196 8.07 12.28 17.71
N SER A 197 9.34 12.66 17.87
CA SER A 197 9.76 13.43 19.03
C SER A 197 8.98 14.75 19.12
N GLY A 198 8.93 15.33 20.31
CA GLY A 198 8.35 16.65 20.53
C GLY A 198 8.87 17.67 19.51
N GLN A 199 7.94 18.22 18.75
CA GLN A 199 8.18 19.34 17.85
C GLN A 199 7.74 20.62 18.55
N ALA A 200 8.46 21.70 18.31
CA ALA A 200 8.13 23.03 18.81
C ALA A 200 8.36 24.06 17.70
N ALA A 201 8.10 25.34 17.98
CA ALA A 201 8.29 26.44 17.04
C ALA A 201 9.77 26.82 16.88
N ILE A 202 10.61 25.86 16.52
CA ILE A 202 12.05 26.04 16.33
C ILE A 202 12.37 25.84 14.84
N ASP A 203 13.08 26.80 14.25
CA ASP A 203 13.56 26.73 12.86
C ASP A 203 14.82 25.83 12.73
N PRO A 204 15.26 25.50 11.51
CA PRO A 204 16.45 24.66 11.31
C PRO A 204 17.75 25.24 11.86
N ASP A 205 17.83 26.55 12.12
CA ASP A 205 18.98 27.24 12.70
C ASP A 205 18.93 27.25 14.24
N GLY A 206 17.84 26.77 14.84
CA GLY A 206 17.66 26.66 16.28
C GLY A 206 16.97 27.87 16.93
N ASN A 207 16.44 28.80 16.15
CA ASN A 207 15.75 29.98 16.67
C ASN A 207 14.26 29.67 16.91
N VAL A 208 13.70 30.27 17.97
CA VAL A 208 12.26 30.21 18.23
C VAL A 208 11.53 31.19 17.31
N VAL A 209 10.51 30.70 16.61
CA VAL A 209 9.72 31.45 15.63
C VAL A 209 8.38 31.85 16.24
N GLY A 210 8.11 33.16 16.28
CA GLY A 210 6.85 33.72 16.76
C GLY A 210 6.82 33.97 18.27
N ASP A 211 6.01 34.95 18.67
CA ASP A 211 5.89 35.41 20.05
C ASP A 211 4.51 35.12 20.66
N THR A 212 3.57 34.70 19.80
CA THR A 212 2.20 34.36 20.19
C THR A 212 1.96 32.84 20.13
N ILE A 213 0.95 32.36 20.86
CA ILE A 213 0.56 30.94 20.78
C ILE A 213 0.17 30.58 19.35
N GLU A 214 -0.44 31.49 18.61
CA GLU A 214 -0.92 31.21 17.26
C GLU A 214 0.22 30.96 16.28
N GLU A 215 1.22 31.84 16.28
CA GLU A 215 2.40 31.71 15.43
C GLU A 215 3.18 30.44 15.80
N GLN A 216 3.41 30.21 17.09
CA GLN A 216 4.16 29.05 17.54
C GLN A 216 3.41 27.74 17.29
N ALA A 217 2.09 27.70 17.47
CA ALA A 217 1.28 26.52 17.20
C ALA A 217 1.27 26.19 15.70
N ALA A 218 1.11 27.18 14.82
CA ALA A 218 1.14 26.97 13.37
C ALA A 218 2.51 26.42 12.93
N TYR A 219 3.61 27.04 13.38
CA TYR A 219 4.95 26.57 13.04
C TYR A 219 5.24 25.17 13.60
N THR A 220 4.78 24.89 14.82
CA THR A 220 4.92 23.56 15.44
C THR A 220 4.17 22.49 14.63
N MET A 221 2.95 22.77 14.19
CA MET A 221 2.19 21.86 13.33
C MET A 221 2.87 21.66 11.97
N ASP A 222 3.42 22.71 11.37
CA ASP A 222 4.19 22.60 10.13
C ASP A 222 5.47 21.76 10.31
N ASN A 223 6.13 21.87 11.46
CA ASN A 223 7.23 20.98 11.86
C ASN A 223 6.80 19.52 11.93
N CYS A 224 5.70 19.23 12.63
CA CYS A 224 5.12 17.88 12.66
C CYS A 224 4.86 17.36 11.24
N LEU A 225 4.26 18.18 10.37
CA LEU A 225 3.98 17.78 8.98
C LEU A 225 5.26 17.49 8.19
N ARG A 226 6.32 18.31 8.36
CA ARG A 226 7.63 18.05 7.73
C ARG A 226 8.19 16.69 8.13
N GLN A 227 8.14 16.36 9.43
CA GLN A 227 8.62 15.06 9.92
C GLN A 227 7.74 13.90 9.43
N LEU A 228 6.41 14.04 9.48
CA LEU A 228 5.47 13.04 8.93
C LEU A 228 5.76 12.77 7.44
N LYS A 229 5.93 13.83 6.63
CA LYS A 229 6.24 13.72 5.20
C LYS A 229 7.56 12.99 4.95
N SER A 230 8.57 13.19 5.79
CA SER A 230 9.85 12.46 5.68
C SER A 230 9.69 10.94 5.85
N ALA A 231 8.69 10.50 6.62
CA ALA A 231 8.32 9.11 6.79
C ALA A 231 7.31 8.60 5.72
N GLY A 232 6.86 9.49 4.82
CA GLY A 232 5.81 9.22 3.84
C GLY A 232 4.40 9.19 4.44
N CYS A 233 4.16 9.98 5.49
CA CYS A 233 2.87 10.14 6.17
C CYS A 233 2.35 11.58 6.08
N GLY A 234 1.08 11.78 6.42
CA GLY A 234 0.45 13.08 6.68
C GLY A 234 -0.39 13.06 7.97
N PHE A 235 -1.13 14.14 8.24
CA PHE A 235 -1.98 14.22 9.45
C PHE A 235 -3.08 13.17 9.49
N ASN A 236 -3.56 12.71 8.33
CA ASN A 236 -4.51 11.62 8.22
C ASN A 236 -3.93 10.27 8.64
N ASP A 237 -2.63 10.16 8.94
CA ASP A 237 -2.01 8.92 9.45
C ASP A 237 -1.79 8.99 10.97
N VAL A 238 -2.02 10.14 11.60
CA VAL A 238 -1.81 10.36 13.03
C VAL A 238 -3.00 9.83 13.83
N PHE A 239 -2.75 8.94 14.79
CA PHE A 239 -3.78 8.45 15.71
C PHE A 239 -3.65 8.98 17.13
N LYS A 240 -2.46 9.41 17.56
CA LYS A 240 -2.24 9.90 18.93
C LYS A 240 -1.39 11.17 18.93
N VAL A 241 -1.82 12.14 19.73
CA VAL A 241 -1.11 13.39 19.95
C VAL A 241 -0.99 13.65 21.46
N ASN A 242 0.18 14.11 21.89
CA ASN A 242 0.36 14.75 23.19
C ASN A 242 0.77 16.21 22.97
N VAL A 243 0.08 17.11 23.66
CA VAL A 243 0.32 18.56 23.57
C VAL A 243 0.75 19.07 24.94
N TYR A 244 1.84 19.80 24.96
CA TYR A 244 2.38 20.43 26.16
C TYR A 244 2.28 21.94 25.97
N LEU A 245 1.41 22.59 26.75
CA LEU A 245 1.23 24.04 26.73
C LEU A 245 1.99 24.66 27.90
N ARG A 246 2.60 25.83 27.69
CA ARG A 246 3.17 26.63 28.79
C ARG A 246 2.08 27.18 29.71
N ASN A 247 0.97 27.64 29.12
CA ASN A 247 -0.17 28.23 29.81
C ASN A 247 -1.47 27.58 29.30
N LEU A 248 -2.40 27.25 30.21
CA LEU A 248 -3.67 26.61 29.81
C LEU A 248 -4.70 27.64 29.33
N GLU A 249 -4.48 28.91 29.62
CA GLU A 249 -5.27 30.04 29.13
C GLU A 249 -5.24 30.13 27.61
N ASP A 250 -4.17 29.64 26.98
CA ASP A 250 -4.00 29.60 25.52
C ASP A 250 -4.76 28.44 24.85
N TRP A 251 -5.35 27.54 25.63
CA TRP A 251 -6.05 26.34 25.14
C TRP A 251 -7.10 26.61 24.06
N PRO A 252 -8.02 27.60 24.21
CA PRO A 252 -9.05 27.85 23.20
C PRO A 252 -8.42 28.29 21.87
N ARG A 253 -7.45 29.22 21.92
CA ARG A 253 -6.75 29.79 20.76
C ARG A 253 -5.96 28.72 20.01
N PHE A 254 -5.23 27.87 20.74
CA PHE A 254 -4.53 26.73 20.15
C PHE A 254 -5.49 25.77 19.43
N ASN A 255 -6.65 25.47 20.01
CA ASN A 255 -7.59 24.51 19.42
C ASN A 255 -8.16 24.96 18.06
N GLU A 256 -8.30 26.27 17.85
CA GLU A 256 -8.74 26.84 16.57
C GLU A 256 -7.76 26.49 15.45
N ILE A 257 -6.46 26.67 15.72
CA ILE A 257 -5.39 26.33 14.78
C ILE A 257 -5.30 24.83 14.59
N TYR A 258 -5.26 24.07 15.69
CA TYR A 258 -5.14 22.62 15.66
C TYR A 258 -6.20 21.97 14.77
N ARG A 259 -7.46 22.42 14.88
CA ARG A 259 -8.58 21.89 14.10
C ARG A 259 -8.38 22.08 12.59
N ALA A 260 -7.70 23.14 12.15
CA ALA A 260 -7.48 23.41 10.73
C ALA A 260 -6.57 22.37 10.05
N TYR A 261 -5.74 21.65 10.81
CA TYR A 261 -4.81 20.64 10.27
C TYR A 261 -5.41 19.24 10.14
N PHE A 262 -6.53 18.97 10.79
CA PHE A 262 -7.20 17.65 10.78
C PHE A 262 -8.55 17.76 10.06
N THR A 263 -8.56 17.45 8.76
CA THR A 263 -9.73 17.64 7.89
C THR A 263 -10.67 16.44 7.84
N ASP A 264 -10.18 15.25 8.15
CA ASP A 264 -10.93 13.99 8.08
C ASP A 264 -11.34 13.52 9.49
N ARG A 265 -10.35 13.08 10.27
CA ARG A 265 -10.55 12.62 11.64
C ARG A 265 -9.61 13.29 12.63
N LEU A 266 -10.05 13.35 13.87
CA LEU A 266 -9.23 13.81 14.98
C LEU A 266 -8.51 12.62 15.65
N PRO A 267 -7.23 12.74 16.01
CA PRO A 267 -6.53 11.72 16.79
C PRO A 267 -7.04 11.68 18.23
N VAL A 268 -6.71 10.62 18.98
CA VAL A 268 -6.78 10.69 20.44
C VAL A 268 -5.74 11.69 20.93
N ARG A 269 -6.09 12.50 21.94
CA ARG A 269 -5.22 13.60 22.39
C ARG A 269 -5.18 13.68 23.90
N THR A 270 -4.00 13.99 24.41
CA THR A 270 -3.82 14.46 25.78
C THR A 270 -3.14 15.81 25.71
N ALA A 271 -3.56 16.73 26.56
CA ALA A 271 -2.98 18.06 26.57
C ALA A 271 -2.96 18.63 27.99
N LEU A 272 -1.82 19.18 28.39
CA LEU A 272 -1.53 19.56 29.78
C LEU A 272 -0.58 20.75 29.85
N LYS A 273 -0.50 21.36 31.05
CA LYS A 273 0.50 22.40 31.34
C LYS A 273 1.85 21.77 31.65
N ALA A 274 2.92 22.24 31.01
CA ALA A 274 4.28 21.78 31.27
C ALA A 274 5.28 22.96 31.30
N GLY A 275 6.43 22.73 31.95
CA GLY A 275 7.60 23.59 31.75
C GLY A 275 8.22 23.29 30.39
N LEU A 276 8.40 24.31 29.55
CA LEU A 276 8.99 24.19 28.22
C LEU A 276 10.32 24.96 28.15
N LEU A 277 11.21 24.54 27.28
CA LEU A 277 12.50 25.21 27.07
C LEU A 277 12.32 26.60 26.46
N MET A 278 13.31 27.48 26.64
CA MET A 278 13.38 28.80 25.99
C MET A 278 12.09 29.64 26.23
N ASN A 279 11.62 30.37 25.22
CA ASN A 279 10.34 31.06 25.18
C ASN A 279 9.24 30.25 24.46
N LEU A 280 9.36 28.92 24.39
CA LEU A 280 8.35 28.06 23.76
C LEU A 280 7.04 28.04 24.53
N LEU A 281 5.93 28.30 23.83
CA LEU A 281 4.58 28.28 24.36
C LEU A 281 3.90 26.92 24.18
N ILE A 282 4.37 26.11 23.23
CA ILE A 282 3.80 24.81 22.89
C ILE A 282 4.87 23.82 22.39
N GLU A 283 4.69 22.55 22.74
CA GLU A 283 5.41 21.41 22.17
C GLU A 283 4.42 20.26 21.89
N ILE A 284 4.59 19.56 20.76
CA ILE A 284 3.67 18.51 20.31
C ILE A 284 4.46 17.27 19.89
N GLU A 285 4.13 16.12 20.46
CA GLU A 285 4.55 14.82 19.92
C GLU A 285 3.37 14.09 19.27
N MET A 286 3.68 13.24 18.29
CA MET A 286 2.68 12.51 17.54
C MET A 286 3.07 11.06 17.31
N TRP A 287 2.08 10.19 17.31
CA TRP A 287 2.19 8.83 16.82
C TRP A 287 1.24 8.67 15.63
N GLY A 288 1.80 8.17 14.54
CA GLY A 288 1.06 7.80 13.34
C GLY A 288 1.30 6.35 12.96
N VAL A 289 0.49 5.87 12.03
CA VAL A 289 0.61 4.54 11.46
C VAL A 289 0.66 4.67 9.95
N LYS A 290 1.70 4.09 9.36
CA LYS A 290 1.87 4.01 7.91
C LYS A 290 1.32 2.68 7.41
N SER A 291 0.49 2.76 6.36
CA SER A 291 0.15 1.64 5.47
C SER A 291 1.39 1.18 4.72
#